data_AF-A0A936PUS2-F1
#
_entry.id   AF-A0A936PUS2-F1
#
_cell.length_a   1.000
_cell.length_b   1.000
_cell.length_c   1.000
_cell.angle_alpha   90.00
_cell.angle_beta   90.00
_cell.angle_gamma   90.00
#
_symmetry.space_group_name_H-M   'P 1'
#
loop_
_entity.id
_entity.type
_entity.pdbx_description
1 polymer ?
#
loop_
_entity_poly.entity_id
_entity_poly.type
_entity_poly.pdbx_seq_one_letter_code
_entity_poly.pdbx_strand_id
1 'polypeptide(L)'
;METSSHDLGPASAALGALEAGDLGPLVTLLSAWRLVEDPRLVEAAARRLRGRDGALLSARTLARLAVAGARWREAEASFEPPLTTDAALDGQAALAWTAWFAEDFYSAQPYDYAVNQLIPRVQAVFQGVLSAAELPPKARRDTLIELGEGAFATLLTARDEGSLPAWLDIATRALERGPGGPLRCLSLVLSPQERASAGLCFASRRLWTPTLAAIWPDDAPRGRAARLSAWLRDDPEALPRITHFHLLSRLIERAAHAGPEALGDAELRAICRQNVARARARLRATLAARPEAVLSALLGLDALHARTQDAAGRYAYAWVNRELTFGLSMGHAPRVTPRCVAPDPLPEGATDADPAMSIDEAKGWVLLVIFRGRLGHLWRWVYEGTTGDRDSVWGALLKSELPPSLREPGLHRPRLRQTLRAELPELLWELEPVLNTWANQDLSEPRRVKARVLKLLQSTAPTGQRWPARGYVESVQHVIDARRQLQRWSRHLAPVLPSP
;
A
#
# COMPACT_ATOMS: atom_id res chain seq x y z
N MET A 1 -23.89 -32.85 19.70
CA MET A 1 -22.42 -32.72 19.70
C MET A 1 -21.88 -33.86 18.86
N GLU A 2 -21.85 -33.66 17.55
CA GLU A 2 -21.13 -34.51 16.61
C GLU A 2 -20.10 -33.61 15.96
N THR A 3 -18.82 -33.92 16.19
CA THR A 3 -17.68 -33.26 15.56
C THR A 3 -17.70 -33.61 14.08
N SER A 4 -18.16 -32.67 13.26
CA SER A 4 -18.02 -32.68 11.80
C SER A 4 -16.54 -32.90 11.45
N SER A 5 -16.21 -34.11 10.99
CA SER A 5 -14.93 -34.42 10.37
C SER A 5 -14.83 -33.62 9.08
N HIS A 6 -14.07 -32.52 9.09
CA HIS A 6 -13.71 -31.83 7.88
C HIS A 6 -12.95 -32.80 6.97
N ASP A 7 -13.55 -33.10 5.83
CA ASP A 7 -13.03 -33.98 4.80
C ASP A 7 -11.75 -33.35 4.19
N LEU A 8 -10.59 -33.81 4.67
CA LEU A 8 -9.27 -33.39 4.23
C LEU A 8 -8.86 -34.02 2.89
N GLY A 9 -9.75 -34.76 2.20
CA GLY A 9 -9.46 -35.53 0.98
C GLY A 9 -8.60 -34.83 -0.09
N PRO A 10 -8.84 -33.55 -0.44
CA PRO A 10 -8.00 -32.83 -1.42
C PRO A 10 -6.63 -32.44 -0.89
N ALA A 11 -6.53 -32.06 0.39
CA ALA A 11 -5.26 -31.76 1.03
C ALA A 11 -4.44 -33.05 1.23
N SER A 12 -5.11 -34.16 1.56
CA SER A 12 -4.52 -35.49 1.69
C SER A 12 -4.05 -36.05 0.35
N ALA A 13 -4.71 -35.73 -0.77
CA ALA A 13 -4.24 -36.11 -2.11
C ALA A 13 -3.09 -35.20 -2.60
N ALA A 14 -3.12 -33.90 -2.28
CA ALA A 14 -2.01 -32.98 -2.57
C ALA A 14 -0.76 -33.30 -1.74
N LEU A 15 -0.95 -33.71 -0.48
CA LEU A 15 0.10 -34.23 0.41
C LEU A 15 0.50 -35.66 0.02
N GLY A 16 -0.43 -36.49 -0.45
CA GLY A 16 -0.22 -37.86 -0.92
C GLY A 16 0.61 -37.95 -2.21
N ALA A 17 0.39 -37.03 -3.14
CA ALA A 17 1.24 -36.88 -4.34
C ALA A 17 2.66 -36.38 -4.03
N LEU A 18 2.93 -35.98 -2.78
CA LEU A 18 4.24 -35.57 -2.29
C LEU A 18 4.94 -36.70 -1.48
N GLU A 19 4.27 -37.82 -1.16
CA GLU A 19 4.70 -38.87 -0.21
C GLU A 19 5.91 -39.72 -0.64
N ALA A 20 6.50 -39.52 -1.82
CA ALA A 20 7.69 -40.26 -2.25
C ALA A 20 9.03 -39.68 -1.71
N GLY A 21 9.02 -38.69 -0.82
CA GLY A 21 10.23 -38.06 -0.26
C GLY A 21 10.05 -37.46 1.14
N ASP A 22 11.14 -37.08 1.81
CA ASP A 22 11.16 -36.48 3.16
C ASP A 22 10.43 -35.12 3.20
N LEU A 23 9.13 -35.15 3.54
CA LEU A 23 8.25 -33.97 3.60
C LEU A 23 8.26 -33.23 4.93
N GLY A 24 9.01 -33.71 5.94
CA GLY A 24 9.09 -33.07 7.25
C GLY A 24 9.36 -31.56 7.19
N PRO A 25 10.31 -31.09 6.37
CA PRO A 25 10.60 -29.67 6.20
C PRO A 25 9.45 -28.86 5.59
N LEU A 26 8.69 -29.43 4.66
CA LEU A 26 7.57 -28.75 3.99
C LEU A 26 6.40 -28.57 4.95
N VAL A 27 6.01 -29.62 5.68
CA VAL A 27 4.92 -29.54 6.67
C VAL A 27 5.28 -28.56 7.78
N THR A 28 6.54 -28.57 8.24
CA THR A 28 7.05 -27.61 9.23
C THR A 28 6.95 -26.18 8.72
N LEU A 29 7.33 -25.93 7.47
CA LEU A 29 7.20 -24.61 6.83
C LEU A 29 5.74 -24.16 6.78
N LEU A 30 4.84 -24.98 6.21
CA LEU A 30 3.44 -24.61 6.06
C LEU A 30 2.75 -24.35 7.40
N SER A 31 3.08 -25.15 8.42
CA SER A 31 2.59 -24.97 9.79
C SER A 31 3.12 -23.67 10.41
N ALA A 32 4.39 -23.34 10.19
CA ALA A 32 4.99 -22.09 10.67
C ALA A 32 4.29 -20.83 10.10
N TRP A 33 3.67 -20.95 8.94
CA TRP A 33 2.92 -19.88 8.27
C TRP A 33 1.39 -20.03 8.37
N ARG A 34 0.86 -20.94 9.20
CA ARG A 34 -0.58 -21.23 9.35
C ARG A 34 -1.31 -21.53 8.03
N LEU A 35 -0.60 -22.11 7.07
CA LEU A 35 -1.19 -22.42 5.75
C LEU A 35 -1.89 -23.78 5.74
N VAL A 36 -1.56 -24.66 6.68
CA VAL A 36 -2.15 -26.00 6.80
C VAL A 36 -3.66 -26.00 7.06
N GLU A 37 -4.20 -24.87 7.50
CA GLU A 37 -5.63 -24.66 7.78
C GLU A 37 -6.46 -24.43 6.50
N ASP A 38 -5.82 -24.22 5.34
CA ASP A 38 -6.51 -24.03 4.07
C ASP A 38 -5.87 -24.87 2.94
N PRO A 39 -6.56 -25.91 2.44
CA PRO A 39 -6.05 -26.77 1.36
C PRO A 39 -5.61 -26.01 0.11
N ARG A 40 -6.29 -24.90 -0.23
CA ARG A 40 -5.98 -24.10 -1.42
C ARG A 40 -4.64 -23.39 -1.27
N LEU A 41 -4.33 -22.93 -0.05
CA LEU A 41 -3.06 -22.29 0.27
C LEU A 41 -1.92 -23.30 0.37
N VAL A 42 -2.18 -24.51 0.88
CA VAL A 42 -1.22 -25.63 0.87
C VAL A 42 -0.81 -25.95 -0.58
N GLU A 43 -1.78 -26.13 -1.47
CA GLU A 43 -1.52 -26.45 -2.87
C GLU A 43 -0.78 -25.30 -3.59
N ALA A 44 -1.22 -24.05 -3.37
CA ALA A 44 -0.57 -22.87 -3.93
C ALA A 44 0.87 -22.71 -3.43
N ALA A 45 1.14 -23.02 -2.16
CA ALA A 45 2.49 -22.99 -1.59
C ALA A 45 3.37 -24.11 -2.16
N ALA A 46 2.84 -25.33 -2.30
CA ALA A 46 3.55 -26.42 -2.96
C ALA A 46 3.95 -26.06 -4.39
N ARG A 47 3.03 -25.46 -5.18
CA ARG A 47 3.34 -24.93 -6.52
C ARG A 47 4.44 -23.87 -6.51
N ARG A 48 4.47 -22.98 -5.52
CA ARG A 48 5.49 -21.92 -5.40
C ARG A 48 6.86 -22.43 -4.99
N LEU A 49 6.90 -23.49 -4.20
CA LEU A 49 8.13 -24.08 -3.69
C LEU A 49 8.82 -24.99 -4.71
N ARG A 50 8.05 -25.58 -5.62
CA ARG A 50 8.57 -26.14 -6.87
C ARG A 50 8.98 -24.96 -7.74
N GLY A 51 10.30 -24.70 -7.86
CA GLY A 51 10.84 -23.58 -8.63
C GLY A 51 10.46 -23.63 -10.12
N ARG A 52 11.04 -22.73 -10.93
CA ARG A 52 10.77 -22.71 -12.39
C ARG A 52 11.08 -24.04 -13.10
N ASP A 53 12.05 -24.78 -12.58
CA ASP A 53 12.50 -26.07 -13.13
C ASP A 53 11.83 -27.27 -12.45
N GLY A 54 10.79 -27.04 -11.63
CA GLY A 54 10.09 -28.09 -10.88
C GLY A 54 10.82 -28.61 -9.65
N ALA A 55 12.12 -28.30 -9.48
CA ALA A 55 12.88 -28.65 -8.28
C ALA A 55 12.44 -27.86 -7.05
N LEU A 56 12.32 -28.55 -5.91
CA LEU A 56 12.04 -27.91 -4.62
C LEU A 56 13.22 -27.03 -4.19
N LEU A 57 12.91 -25.94 -3.46
CA LEU A 57 13.93 -25.20 -2.72
C LEU A 57 14.73 -26.15 -1.80
N SER A 58 16.03 -25.88 -1.63
CA SER A 58 16.89 -26.70 -0.76
C SER A 58 16.33 -26.79 0.66
N ALA A 59 16.56 -27.93 1.35
CA ALA A 59 16.10 -28.15 2.72
C ALA A 59 16.54 -27.02 3.68
N ARG A 60 17.75 -26.48 3.50
CA ARG A 60 18.25 -25.33 4.25
C ARG A 60 17.41 -24.06 4.03
N THR A 61 16.96 -23.82 2.81
CA THR A 61 16.08 -22.68 2.48
C THR A 61 14.72 -22.85 3.15
N LEU A 62 14.13 -24.05 3.06
CA LEU A 62 12.85 -24.37 3.71
C LEU A 62 12.92 -24.17 5.22
N ALA A 63 13.97 -24.67 5.87
CA ALA A 63 14.20 -24.48 7.31
C ALA A 63 14.30 -22.99 7.70
N ARG A 64 15.02 -22.17 6.92
CA ARG A 64 15.12 -20.72 7.16
C ARG A 64 13.77 -20.02 7.03
N LEU A 65 12.99 -20.36 6.00
CA LEU A 65 11.65 -19.82 5.80
C LEU A 65 10.70 -20.26 6.93
N ALA A 66 10.86 -21.46 7.49
CA ALA A 66 10.09 -21.93 8.62
C ALA A 66 10.44 -21.15 9.90
N VAL A 67 11.73 -20.91 10.18
CA VAL A 67 12.19 -20.06 11.29
C VAL A 67 11.65 -18.63 11.15
N ALA A 68 11.65 -18.08 9.93
CA ALA A 68 11.06 -16.77 9.67
C ALA A 68 9.55 -16.74 9.98
N GLY A 69 8.81 -17.79 9.62
CA GLY A 69 7.39 -17.95 9.97
C GLY A 69 7.17 -18.04 11.48
N ALA A 70 7.97 -18.86 12.18
CA ALA A 70 7.88 -18.99 13.64
C ALA A 70 8.11 -17.66 14.38
N ARG A 71 9.16 -16.93 14.02
CA ARG A 71 9.44 -15.59 14.56
C ARG A 71 8.36 -14.57 14.21
N TRP A 72 7.74 -14.70 13.03
CA TRP A 72 6.61 -13.87 12.67
C TRP A 72 5.40 -14.15 13.57
N ARG A 73 5.10 -15.41 13.87
CA ARG A 73 4.04 -15.78 14.82
C ARG A 73 4.29 -15.24 16.23
N GLU A 74 5.54 -15.28 16.71
CA GLU A 74 5.92 -14.65 17.98
C GLU A 74 5.67 -13.13 17.95
N ALA A 75 6.00 -12.47 16.84
CA ALA A 75 5.71 -11.05 16.67
C ALA A 75 4.21 -10.75 16.62
N GLU A 76 3.39 -11.62 16.02
CA GLU A 76 1.93 -11.50 16.06
C GLU A 76 1.37 -11.72 17.47
N ALA A 77 1.88 -12.70 18.21
CA ALA A 77 1.51 -12.97 19.59
C ALA A 77 1.82 -11.78 20.53
N SER A 78 2.79 -10.92 20.18
CA SER A 78 3.05 -9.68 20.91
C SER A 78 1.91 -8.65 20.87
N PHE A 79 0.88 -8.88 20.03
CA PHE A 79 -0.38 -8.12 20.03
C PHE A 79 -1.41 -8.67 21.04
N GLU A 80 -1.15 -9.84 21.64
CA GLU A 80 -2.01 -10.53 22.61
C GLU A 80 -1.50 -10.58 24.08
N PRO A 81 -0.57 -9.73 24.56
CA PRO A 81 -0.16 -9.76 25.95
C PRO A 81 -1.35 -9.44 26.86
N PRO A 82 -1.38 -10.00 28.08
CA PRO A 82 -2.42 -9.67 29.04
C PRO A 82 -2.39 -8.16 29.29
N LEU A 83 -3.54 -7.52 29.12
CA LEU A 83 -3.73 -6.11 29.43
C LEU A 83 -4.38 -6.00 30.80
N THR A 84 -3.88 -5.07 31.61
CA THR A 84 -4.48 -4.77 32.91
C THR A 84 -5.82 -4.07 32.69
N THR A 85 -6.89 -4.65 33.23
CA THR A 85 -8.22 -4.04 33.28
C THR A 85 -8.33 -3.11 34.49
N ASP A 86 -8.92 -1.93 34.30
CA ASP A 86 -9.25 -0.99 35.38
C ASP A 86 -10.62 -0.40 35.05
N ALA A 87 -11.65 -0.82 35.79
CA ALA A 87 -13.03 -0.45 35.49
C ALA A 87 -13.28 1.08 35.50
N ALA A 88 -12.57 1.82 36.36
CA ALA A 88 -12.73 3.27 36.44
C ALA A 88 -12.10 3.96 35.23
N LEU A 89 -10.86 3.58 34.87
CA LEU A 89 -10.18 4.13 33.71
C LEU A 89 -10.80 3.68 32.39
N ASP A 90 -11.29 2.43 32.32
CA ASP A 90 -12.02 1.90 31.16
C ASP A 90 -13.32 2.66 30.95
N GLY A 91 -14.05 2.99 32.02
CA GLY A 91 -15.24 3.84 31.97
C GLY A 91 -14.94 5.26 31.48
N GLN A 92 -13.85 5.88 31.96
CA GLN A 92 -13.40 7.18 31.46
C GLN A 92 -13.02 7.14 29.97
N ALA A 93 -12.31 6.10 29.55
CA ALA A 93 -11.94 5.90 28.15
C ALA A 93 -13.19 5.75 27.26
N ALA A 94 -14.20 5.01 27.71
CA ALA A 94 -15.46 4.83 26.99
C ALA A 94 -16.22 6.15 26.80
N LEU A 95 -16.30 6.97 27.86
CA LEU A 95 -16.91 8.30 27.81
C LEU A 95 -16.14 9.23 26.87
N ALA A 96 -14.81 9.25 26.97
CA ALA A 96 -13.97 10.07 26.10
C ALA A 96 -14.11 9.70 24.62
N TRP A 97 -14.08 8.40 24.28
CA TRP A 97 -14.32 7.95 22.91
C TRP A 97 -15.71 8.34 22.42
N THR A 98 -16.76 8.11 23.21
CA THR A 98 -18.13 8.48 22.83
C THR A 98 -18.24 9.97 22.52
N ALA A 99 -17.64 10.84 23.35
CA ALA A 99 -17.62 12.28 23.14
C ALA A 99 -16.82 12.69 21.88
N TRP A 100 -15.62 12.14 21.67
CA TRP A 100 -14.79 12.45 20.50
C TRP A 100 -15.46 12.04 19.18
N PHE A 101 -16.17 10.90 19.16
CA PHE A 101 -16.96 10.48 18.00
C PHE A 101 -18.20 11.36 17.77
N ALA A 102 -18.70 12.03 18.80
CA ALA A 102 -19.73 13.08 18.72
C ALA A 102 -19.14 14.48 18.44
N GLU A 103 -17.84 14.56 18.15
CA GLU A 103 -17.08 15.80 17.94
C GLU A 103 -17.01 16.74 19.15
N ASP A 104 -17.29 16.23 20.36
CA ASP A 104 -17.08 16.94 21.62
C ASP A 104 -15.69 16.61 22.20
N PHE A 105 -14.73 17.50 21.92
CA PHE A 105 -13.35 17.35 22.36
C PHE A 105 -13.03 18.13 23.66
N TYR A 106 -13.87 19.11 24.01
CA TYR A 106 -13.53 20.13 25.00
C TYR A 106 -14.37 20.08 26.26
N SER A 107 -15.43 19.26 26.33
CA SER A 107 -16.08 19.02 27.61
C SER A 107 -15.11 18.41 28.62
N ALA A 108 -15.35 18.67 29.91
CA ALA A 108 -14.35 18.42 30.97
C ALA A 108 -13.80 16.99 30.95
N GLN A 109 -14.68 15.98 30.86
CA GLN A 109 -14.28 14.57 30.91
C GLN A 109 -13.41 14.11 29.72
N PRO A 110 -13.81 14.28 28.44
CA PRO A 110 -12.95 13.90 27.30
C PRO A 110 -11.64 14.70 27.25
N TYR A 111 -11.68 15.99 27.63
CA TYR A 111 -10.49 16.82 27.69
C TYR A 111 -9.51 16.32 28.77
N ASP A 112 -10.01 16.07 29.98
CA ASP A 112 -9.20 15.58 31.11
C ASP A 112 -8.58 14.22 30.79
N TYR A 113 -9.33 13.32 30.15
CA TYR A 113 -8.78 12.03 29.73
C TYR A 113 -7.66 12.21 28.69
N ALA A 114 -7.84 13.08 27.70
CA ALA A 114 -6.80 13.37 26.71
C ALA A 114 -5.51 13.91 27.36
N VAL A 115 -5.65 14.92 28.22
CA VAL A 115 -4.51 15.62 28.84
C VAL A 115 -3.81 14.76 29.88
N ASN A 116 -4.54 14.02 30.70
CA ASN A 116 -3.96 13.27 31.81
C ASN A 116 -3.54 11.84 31.41
N GLN A 117 -4.15 11.26 30.38
CA GLN A 117 -3.90 9.87 29.99
C GLN A 117 -3.23 9.77 28.63
N LEU A 118 -3.79 10.39 27.58
CA LEU A 118 -3.35 10.15 26.21
C LEU A 118 -2.04 10.89 25.86
N ILE A 119 -1.97 12.18 26.16
CA ILE A 119 -0.82 13.04 25.82
C ILE A 119 0.47 12.61 26.54
N PRO A 120 0.48 12.31 27.85
CA PRO A 120 1.70 11.89 28.55
C PRO A 120 2.30 10.61 27.94
N ARG A 121 1.44 9.69 27.48
CA ARG A 121 1.89 8.48 26.79
C ARG A 121 2.55 8.77 25.45
N VAL A 122 1.99 9.70 24.67
CA VAL A 122 2.59 10.16 23.41
C VAL A 122 3.96 10.80 23.66
N GLN A 123 4.04 11.70 24.66
CA GLN A 123 5.29 12.36 25.06
C GLN A 123 6.37 11.36 25.49
N ALA A 124 6.03 10.37 26.30
CA ALA A 124 6.96 9.33 26.74
C ALA A 124 7.57 8.55 25.55
N VAL A 125 6.76 8.24 24.54
CA VAL A 125 7.25 7.56 23.33
C VAL A 125 8.15 8.47 22.49
N PHE A 126 7.78 9.74 22.32
CA PHE A 126 8.65 10.71 21.66
C PHE A 126 9.99 10.82 22.38
N GLN A 127 9.99 11.00 23.69
CA GLN A 127 11.21 11.07 24.49
C GLN A 127 12.09 9.83 24.31
N GLY A 128 11.50 8.62 24.34
CA GLY A 128 12.22 7.37 24.14
C GLY A 128 12.87 7.28 22.75
N VAL A 129 12.14 7.61 21.69
CA VAL A 129 12.66 7.55 20.32
C VAL A 129 13.70 8.64 20.05
N LEU A 130 13.47 9.87 20.49
CA LEU A 130 14.42 10.98 20.33
C LEU A 130 15.73 10.72 21.09
N SER A 131 15.65 10.01 22.22
CA SER A 131 16.84 9.57 22.98
C SER A 131 17.58 8.45 22.26
N ALA A 132 16.87 7.44 21.73
CA ALA A 132 17.46 6.34 20.96
C ALA A 132 18.06 6.80 19.62
N ALA A 133 17.56 7.90 19.05
CA ALA A 133 18.11 8.54 17.86
C ALA A 133 19.32 9.45 18.15
N GLU A 134 19.78 9.51 19.41
CA GLU A 134 20.97 10.26 19.86
C GLU A 134 20.96 11.75 19.49
N LEU A 135 19.76 12.35 19.41
CA LEU A 135 19.63 13.78 19.07
C LEU A 135 20.25 14.69 20.14
N PRO A 136 20.77 15.87 19.78
CA PRO A 136 21.28 16.83 20.74
C PRO A 136 20.24 17.20 21.82
N PRO A 137 20.65 17.40 23.10
CA PRO A 137 19.72 17.68 24.19
C PRO A 137 18.77 18.86 23.94
N LYS A 138 19.25 19.90 23.26
CA LYS A 138 18.45 21.07 22.87
C LYS A 138 17.34 20.68 21.89
N ALA A 139 17.66 19.99 20.80
CA ALA A 139 16.68 19.55 19.80
C ALA A 139 15.61 18.64 20.41
N ARG A 140 16.00 17.75 21.34
CA ARG A 140 15.04 16.91 22.07
C ARG A 140 14.08 17.75 22.92
N ARG A 141 14.61 18.73 23.67
CA ARG A 141 13.81 19.62 24.51
C ARG A 141 12.84 20.44 23.68
N ASP A 142 13.33 21.08 22.62
CA ASP A 142 12.53 21.94 21.75
C ASP A 142 11.38 21.13 21.11
N THR A 143 11.67 19.93 20.60
CA THR A 143 10.64 19.01 20.05
C THR A 143 9.58 18.63 21.09
N LEU A 144 9.97 18.37 22.33
CA LEU A 144 9.03 17.99 23.39
C LEU A 144 8.17 19.18 23.87
N ILE A 145 8.70 20.40 23.84
CA ILE A 145 7.94 21.63 24.11
C ILE A 145 6.89 21.82 23.01
N GLU A 146 7.29 21.79 21.74
CA GLU A 146 6.37 21.90 20.60
C GLU A 146 5.28 20.81 20.63
N LEU A 147 5.67 19.58 20.99
CA LEU A 147 4.71 18.49 21.21
C LEU A 147 3.74 18.83 22.35
N GLY A 148 4.21 19.37 23.47
CA GLY A 148 3.34 19.76 24.59
C GLY A 148 2.29 20.80 24.20
N GLU A 149 2.68 21.79 23.40
CA GLU A 149 1.80 22.86 22.94
C GLU A 149 0.81 22.39 21.86
N GLY A 150 1.24 21.50 20.96
CA GLY A 150 0.48 21.10 19.77
C GLY A 150 -0.16 19.71 19.81
N ALA A 151 0.15 18.86 20.81
CA ALA A 151 -0.29 17.46 20.82
C ALA A 151 -1.80 17.32 20.86
N PHE A 152 -2.49 18.06 21.73
CA PHE A 152 -3.95 17.98 21.83
C PHE A 152 -4.60 18.30 20.48
N ALA A 153 -4.23 19.43 19.89
CA ALA A 153 -4.76 19.86 18.61
C ALA A 153 -4.46 18.86 17.49
N THR A 154 -3.22 18.38 17.42
CA THR A 154 -2.79 17.41 16.39
C THR A 154 -3.50 16.06 16.52
N LEU A 155 -3.75 15.61 17.75
CA LEU A 155 -4.36 14.31 18.01
C LEU A 155 -5.87 14.34 17.81
N LEU A 156 -6.56 15.38 18.27
CA LEU A 156 -8.02 15.37 18.41
C LEU A 156 -8.74 16.32 17.45
N THR A 157 -8.18 17.49 17.13
CA THR A 157 -8.93 18.55 16.44
C THR A 157 -8.45 18.86 15.01
N ALA A 158 -7.20 18.55 14.68
CA ALA A 158 -6.64 18.79 13.35
C ALA A 158 -7.34 17.92 12.29
N ARG A 159 -7.88 18.58 11.25
CA ARG A 159 -8.47 17.96 10.06
C ARG A 159 -7.72 18.46 8.84
N ASP A 160 -6.98 17.59 8.16
CA ASP A 160 -6.57 17.90 6.79
C ASP A 160 -7.58 17.32 5.80
N GLU A 161 -7.83 18.07 4.74
CA GLU A 161 -8.61 17.57 3.61
C GLU A 161 -7.98 16.29 3.03
N GLY A 162 -8.71 15.18 3.15
CA GLY A 162 -8.31 13.88 2.61
C GLY A 162 -7.42 13.02 3.51
N SER A 163 -7.15 13.44 4.76
CA SER A 163 -6.45 12.61 5.75
C SER A 163 -7.42 12.03 6.80
N LEU A 164 -7.06 10.86 7.34
CA LEU A 164 -7.67 10.27 8.52
C LEU A 164 -7.25 11.07 9.77
N PRO A 165 -8.19 11.63 10.54
CA PRO A 165 -7.89 12.25 11.83
C PRO A 165 -7.09 11.32 12.75
N ALA A 166 -6.14 11.88 13.48
CA ALA A 166 -5.23 11.12 14.34
C ALA A 166 -5.97 10.30 15.40
N TRP A 167 -7.00 10.86 16.04
CA TRP A 167 -7.86 10.16 16.99
C TRP A 167 -8.51 8.91 16.39
N LEU A 168 -8.91 8.96 15.12
CA LEU A 168 -9.52 7.81 14.44
C LEU A 168 -8.47 6.78 13.99
N ASP A 169 -7.23 7.20 13.71
CA ASP A 169 -6.10 6.25 13.57
C ASP A 169 -5.76 5.56 14.90
N ILE A 170 -5.84 6.27 16.02
CA ILE A 170 -5.65 5.70 17.36
C ILE A 170 -6.79 4.72 17.69
N ALA A 171 -8.03 5.11 17.44
CA ALA A 171 -9.22 4.26 17.59
C ALA A 171 -9.05 2.93 16.85
N THR A 172 -8.73 3.00 15.55
CA THR A 172 -8.54 1.78 14.76
C THR A 172 -7.31 0.97 15.17
N ARG A 173 -6.27 1.56 15.77
CA ARG A 173 -5.13 0.82 16.36
C ARG A 173 -5.51 0.10 17.65
N ALA A 174 -6.41 0.63 18.47
CA ALA A 174 -6.84 -0.04 19.70
C ALA A 174 -7.57 -1.36 19.40
N LEU A 175 -8.25 -1.44 18.25
CA LEU A 175 -8.86 -2.66 17.71
C LEU A 175 -7.84 -3.72 17.24
N GLU A 176 -6.56 -3.39 17.08
CA GLU A 176 -5.54 -4.34 16.56
C GLU A 176 -5.05 -5.36 17.58
N ARG A 177 -5.45 -5.25 18.85
CA ARG A 177 -5.06 -6.21 19.88
C ARG A 177 -6.15 -7.27 20.04
N GLY A 178 -5.76 -8.54 20.11
CA GLY A 178 -6.70 -9.63 20.31
C GLY A 178 -6.28 -10.93 19.62
N PRO A 179 -6.98 -12.03 19.94
CA PRO A 179 -6.61 -13.37 19.50
C PRO A 179 -6.59 -13.48 17.97
N GLY A 180 -5.54 -14.12 17.45
CA GLY A 180 -5.28 -14.29 16.02
C GLY A 180 -4.68 -13.08 15.32
N GLY A 181 -4.19 -12.10 16.09
CA GLY A 181 -3.37 -10.99 15.60
C GLY A 181 -4.13 -9.82 14.96
N PRO A 182 -3.39 -8.77 14.56
CA PRO A 182 -3.97 -7.47 14.23
C PRO A 182 -4.83 -7.45 12.96
N LEU A 183 -4.48 -8.25 11.95
CA LEU A 183 -5.26 -8.30 10.71
C LEU A 183 -6.63 -8.94 10.94
N ARG A 184 -6.68 -9.98 11.77
CA ARG A 184 -7.92 -10.67 12.13
C ARG A 184 -8.85 -9.75 12.90
N CYS A 185 -8.34 -9.10 13.95
CA CYS A 185 -9.14 -8.21 14.79
C CYS A 185 -9.76 -7.06 13.97
N LEU A 186 -9.00 -6.46 13.04
CA LEU A 186 -9.55 -5.44 12.13
C LEU A 186 -10.56 -6.02 11.12
N SER A 187 -10.32 -7.22 10.60
CA SER A 187 -11.22 -7.90 9.64
C SER A 187 -12.60 -8.19 10.22
N LEU A 188 -12.66 -8.54 11.52
CA LEU A 188 -13.91 -8.86 12.21
C LEU A 188 -14.85 -7.66 12.38
N VAL A 189 -14.32 -6.44 12.37
CA VAL A 189 -15.11 -5.20 12.46
C VAL A 189 -15.69 -4.80 11.09
N LEU A 190 -15.09 -5.28 9.99
CA LEU A 190 -15.54 -4.99 8.64
C LEU A 190 -16.75 -5.84 8.26
N SER A 191 -17.71 -5.24 7.55
CA SER A 191 -18.79 -5.97 6.88
C SER A 191 -18.26 -6.88 5.77
N PRO A 192 -19.03 -7.90 5.34
CA PRO A 192 -18.66 -8.76 4.22
C PRO A 192 -18.31 -7.98 2.93
N GLN A 193 -19.04 -6.90 2.64
CA GLN A 193 -18.81 -6.05 1.47
C GLN A 193 -17.49 -5.27 1.57
N GLU A 194 -17.13 -4.81 2.75
CA GLU A 194 -15.87 -4.09 2.98
C GLU A 194 -14.67 -5.02 2.93
N ARG A 195 -14.79 -6.23 3.46
CA ARG A 195 -13.76 -7.27 3.29
C ARG A 195 -13.56 -7.61 1.82
N ALA A 196 -14.64 -7.74 1.05
CA ALA A 196 -14.57 -7.95 -0.40
C ALA A 196 -13.84 -6.80 -1.12
N SER A 197 -14.09 -5.56 -0.70
CA SER A 197 -13.46 -4.34 -1.24
C SER A 197 -11.97 -4.25 -0.90
N ALA A 198 -11.60 -4.63 0.33
CA ALA A 198 -10.20 -4.80 0.71
C ALA A 198 -9.50 -5.86 -0.18
N GLY A 199 -10.19 -6.95 -0.52
CA GLY A 199 -9.74 -7.96 -1.47
C GLY A 199 -9.40 -7.39 -2.85
N LEU A 200 -10.31 -6.62 -3.44
CA LEU A 200 -10.06 -5.97 -4.74
C LEU A 200 -8.84 -5.04 -4.68
N CYS A 201 -8.71 -4.30 -3.58
CA CYS A 201 -7.59 -3.39 -3.32
C CYS A 201 -6.25 -4.13 -3.18
N PHE A 202 -6.24 -5.35 -2.63
CA PHE A 202 -5.06 -6.22 -2.63
C PHE A 202 -4.78 -6.76 -4.04
N ALA A 203 -5.80 -7.28 -4.72
CA ALA A 203 -5.67 -7.84 -6.07
C ALA A 203 -5.13 -6.86 -7.11
N SER A 204 -5.49 -5.58 -6.99
CA SER A 204 -5.03 -4.54 -7.93
C SER A 204 -3.54 -4.20 -7.80
N ARG A 205 -2.85 -4.68 -6.76
CA ARG A 205 -1.43 -4.37 -6.54
C ARG A 205 -0.52 -5.39 -7.21
N ARG A 206 0.44 -4.88 -7.99
CA ARG A 206 1.47 -5.68 -8.70
C ARG A 206 2.14 -6.75 -7.83
N LEU A 207 2.45 -6.45 -6.57
CA LEU A 207 3.11 -7.43 -5.68
C LEU A 207 2.20 -8.62 -5.34
N TRP A 208 0.89 -8.44 -5.36
CA TRP A 208 -0.10 -9.49 -5.07
C TRP A 208 -0.48 -10.29 -6.30
N THR A 209 -0.33 -9.77 -7.52
CA THR A 209 -0.69 -10.47 -8.75
C THR A 209 -0.05 -11.86 -8.84
N PRO A 210 1.27 -12.04 -8.58
CA PRO A 210 1.87 -13.37 -8.56
C PRO A 210 1.28 -14.26 -7.46
N THR A 211 0.98 -13.70 -6.27
CA THR A 211 0.40 -14.47 -5.16
C THR A 211 -0.97 -15.01 -5.55
N LEU A 212 -1.85 -14.18 -6.10
CA LEU A 212 -3.18 -14.63 -6.53
C LEU A 212 -3.11 -15.60 -7.70
N ALA A 213 -2.16 -15.43 -8.62
CA ALA A 213 -1.91 -16.38 -9.71
C ALA A 213 -1.46 -17.76 -9.20
N ALA A 214 -0.85 -17.86 -8.02
CA ALA A 214 -0.50 -19.14 -7.44
C ALA A 214 -1.70 -19.87 -6.82
N ILE A 215 -2.68 -19.11 -6.32
CA ILE A 215 -3.91 -19.66 -5.72
C ILE A 215 -4.87 -20.09 -6.83
N TRP A 216 -5.06 -19.25 -7.85
CA TRP A 216 -5.95 -19.50 -8.98
C TRP A 216 -5.20 -19.30 -10.31
N PRO A 217 -4.44 -20.30 -10.76
CA PRO A 217 -3.58 -20.18 -11.95
C PRO A 217 -4.38 -19.96 -13.23
N ASP A 218 -5.48 -20.68 -13.41
CA ASP A 218 -6.26 -20.72 -14.65
C ASP A 218 -7.15 -19.49 -14.86
N ASP A 219 -7.39 -18.73 -13.79
CA ASP A 219 -8.25 -17.54 -13.87
C ASP A 219 -7.50 -16.34 -14.45
N ALA A 220 -8.16 -15.59 -15.33
CA ALA A 220 -7.70 -14.26 -15.73
C ALA A 220 -7.67 -13.30 -14.53
N PRO A 221 -6.93 -12.18 -14.58
CA PRO A 221 -6.81 -11.24 -13.45
C PRO A 221 -8.15 -10.78 -12.85
N ARG A 222 -9.18 -10.56 -13.68
CA ARG A 222 -10.54 -10.22 -13.22
C ARG A 222 -11.21 -11.37 -12.46
N GLY A 223 -11.07 -12.61 -12.95
CA GLY A 223 -11.60 -13.80 -12.29
C GLY A 223 -10.95 -14.03 -10.91
N ARG A 224 -9.63 -13.86 -10.81
CA ARG A 224 -8.89 -13.93 -9.53
C ARG A 224 -9.37 -12.89 -8.53
N ALA A 225 -9.61 -11.66 -8.99
CA ALA A 225 -10.14 -10.59 -8.13
C ALA A 225 -11.55 -10.93 -7.62
N ALA A 226 -12.43 -11.45 -8.49
CA ALA A 226 -13.78 -11.87 -8.11
C ALA A 226 -13.75 -13.01 -7.08
N ARG A 227 -12.91 -14.04 -7.27
CA ARG A 227 -12.74 -15.13 -6.31
C ARG A 227 -12.17 -14.67 -4.98
N LEU A 228 -11.19 -13.76 -4.99
CA LEU A 228 -10.65 -13.17 -3.76
C LEU A 228 -11.73 -12.40 -3.00
N SER A 229 -12.51 -11.59 -3.71
CA SER A 229 -13.61 -10.84 -3.10
C SER A 229 -14.68 -11.73 -2.51
N ALA A 230 -15.06 -12.81 -3.19
CA ALA A 230 -15.99 -13.81 -2.65
C ALA A 230 -15.41 -14.48 -1.40
N TRP A 231 -14.16 -14.94 -1.46
CA TRP A 231 -13.52 -15.60 -0.33
C TRP A 231 -13.43 -14.70 0.91
N LEU A 232 -13.01 -13.44 0.77
CA LEU A 232 -12.94 -12.50 1.89
C LEU A 232 -14.32 -12.07 2.43
N ARG A 233 -15.35 -12.09 1.57
CA ARG A 233 -16.72 -11.81 1.98
C ARG A 233 -17.21 -12.92 2.93
N ASP A 234 -17.05 -14.16 2.51
CA ASP A 234 -17.63 -15.33 3.14
C ASP A 234 -16.83 -15.78 4.37
N ASP A 235 -15.54 -15.42 4.44
CA ASP A 235 -14.62 -15.92 5.46
C ASP A 235 -13.76 -14.78 6.05
N PRO A 236 -14.04 -14.31 7.29
CA PRO A 236 -13.28 -13.24 7.92
C PRO A 236 -11.83 -13.63 8.26
N GLU A 237 -11.52 -14.93 8.34
CA GLU A 237 -10.18 -15.49 8.59
C GLU A 237 -9.36 -15.65 7.31
N ALA A 238 -9.96 -15.47 6.14
CA ALA A 238 -9.27 -15.56 4.86
C ALA A 238 -8.19 -14.48 4.69
N LEU A 239 -8.42 -13.27 5.25
CA LEU A 239 -7.49 -12.16 5.08
C LEU A 239 -6.13 -12.35 5.80
N PRO A 240 -6.08 -12.74 7.09
CA PRO A 240 -4.83 -13.13 7.74
C PRO A 240 -4.10 -14.24 6.98
N ARG A 241 -4.81 -15.32 6.62
CA ARG A 241 -4.24 -16.48 5.93
C ARG A 241 -3.65 -16.14 4.57
N ILE A 242 -4.39 -15.41 3.72
CA ILE A 242 -3.85 -14.99 2.42
C ILE A 242 -2.69 -14.00 2.56
N THR A 243 -2.66 -13.22 3.64
CA THR A 243 -1.50 -12.35 3.93
C THR A 243 -0.28 -13.18 4.33
N HIS A 244 -0.42 -14.20 5.18
CA HIS A 244 0.68 -15.12 5.50
C HIS A 244 1.20 -15.83 4.24
N PHE A 245 0.31 -16.29 3.37
CA PHE A 245 0.70 -16.86 2.08
C PHE A 245 1.42 -15.85 1.17
N HIS A 246 0.96 -14.60 1.13
CA HIS A 246 1.62 -13.52 0.41
C HIS A 246 3.04 -13.29 0.95
N LEU A 247 3.21 -13.21 2.27
CA LEU A 247 4.52 -13.06 2.91
C LEU A 247 5.46 -14.21 2.52
N LEU A 248 5.03 -15.46 2.65
CA LEU A 248 5.81 -16.62 2.25
C LEU A 248 6.20 -16.55 0.76
N SER A 249 5.23 -16.22 -0.11
CA SER A 249 5.47 -16.05 -1.55
C SER A 249 6.54 -15.00 -1.85
N ARG A 250 6.53 -13.87 -1.12
CA ARG A 250 7.52 -12.79 -1.28
C ARG A 250 8.91 -13.23 -0.80
N LEU A 251 8.97 -14.00 0.28
CA LEU A 251 10.24 -14.54 0.77
C LEU A 251 10.82 -15.57 -0.18
N ILE A 252 9.99 -16.45 -0.77
CA ILE A 252 10.40 -17.40 -1.81
C ILE A 252 10.96 -16.65 -3.03
N GLU A 253 10.23 -15.66 -3.53
CA GLU A 253 10.66 -14.85 -4.68
C GLU A 253 11.99 -14.14 -4.41
N ARG A 254 12.16 -13.59 -3.19
CA ARG A 254 13.41 -12.96 -2.79
C ARG A 254 14.55 -13.96 -2.68
N ALA A 255 14.32 -15.15 -2.11
CA ALA A 255 15.30 -16.23 -2.03
C ALA A 255 15.77 -16.66 -3.42
N ALA A 256 14.84 -16.76 -4.38
CA ALA A 256 15.14 -17.14 -5.75
C ALA A 256 16.00 -16.09 -6.50
N HIS A 257 15.85 -14.80 -6.17
CA HIS A 257 16.60 -13.72 -6.82
C HIS A 257 17.95 -13.41 -6.17
N ALA A 258 18.03 -13.41 -4.83
CA ALA A 258 19.25 -13.04 -4.11
C ALA A 258 20.12 -14.24 -3.73
N GLY A 259 19.59 -15.46 -3.86
CA GLY A 259 20.18 -16.67 -3.30
C GLY A 259 19.70 -16.92 -1.85
N PRO A 260 19.59 -18.18 -1.41
CA PRO A 260 19.07 -18.52 -0.08
C PRO A 260 19.88 -17.95 1.09
N GLU A 261 21.19 -17.80 0.89
CA GLU A 261 22.11 -17.34 1.93
C GLU A 261 22.09 -15.83 2.11
N ALA A 262 21.71 -15.08 1.08
CA ALA A 262 21.65 -13.62 1.09
C ALA A 262 20.46 -13.06 1.87
N LEU A 263 19.46 -13.88 2.18
CA LEU A 263 18.30 -13.50 3.00
C LEU A 263 18.68 -13.36 4.48
N GLY A 264 19.35 -12.25 4.82
CA GLY A 264 19.70 -11.93 6.19
C GLY A 264 18.47 -11.77 7.09
N ASP A 265 18.62 -12.07 8.38
CA ASP A 265 17.55 -11.97 9.38
C ASP A 265 16.86 -10.59 9.42
N ALA A 266 17.64 -9.52 9.23
CA ALA A 266 17.12 -8.16 9.17
C ALA A 266 16.22 -7.92 7.95
N GLU A 267 16.59 -8.47 6.79
CA GLU A 267 15.84 -8.33 5.54
C GLU A 267 14.53 -9.13 5.60
N LEU A 268 14.57 -10.36 6.11
CA LEU A 268 13.38 -11.18 6.36
C LEU A 268 12.36 -10.43 7.22
N ARG A 269 12.82 -9.88 8.35
CA ARG A 269 11.97 -9.07 9.24
C ARG A 269 11.43 -7.82 8.54
N ALA A 270 12.25 -7.15 7.73
CA ALA A 270 11.83 -5.95 7.00
C ALA A 270 10.72 -6.27 6.00
N ILE A 271 10.84 -7.36 5.23
CA ILE A 271 9.81 -7.80 4.26
C ILE A 271 8.48 -8.09 4.98
N CYS A 272 8.52 -8.86 6.07
CA CYS A 272 7.30 -9.18 6.84
C CYS A 272 6.66 -7.92 7.42
N ARG A 273 7.43 -7.11 8.15
CA ARG A 273 6.94 -5.87 8.79
C ARG A 273 6.35 -4.90 7.78
N GLN A 274 7.00 -4.68 6.63
CA GLN A 274 6.52 -3.74 5.61
C GLN A 274 5.19 -4.18 4.99
N ASN A 275 5.05 -5.46 4.63
CA ASN A 275 3.83 -5.95 3.99
C ASN A 275 2.64 -5.99 4.97
N VAL A 276 2.88 -6.39 6.22
CA VAL A 276 1.82 -6.40 7.23
C VAL A 276 1.44 -4.99 7.67
N ALA A 277 2.41 -4.08 7.83
CA ALA A 277 2.11 -2.68 8.10
C ALA A 277 1.26 -2.05 6.98
N ARG A 278 1.51 -2.40 5.71
CA ARG A 278 0.68 -1.96 4.58
C ARG A 278 -0.73 -2.53 4.65
N ALA A 279 -0.88 -3.83 4.93
CA ALA A 279 -2.19 -4.47 5.07
C ALA A 279 -2.99 -3.84 6.22
N ARG A 280 -2.38 -3.71 7.41
CA ARG A 280 -2.98 -3.03 8.57
C ARG A 280 -3.40 -1.60 8.26
N ALA A 281 -2.52 -0.81 7.64
CA ALA A 281 -2.84 0.58 7.30
C ALA A 281 -4.02 0.70 6.32
N ARG A 282 -4.21 -0.29 5.44
CA ARG A 282 -5.36 -0.34 4.52
C ARG A 282 -6.65 -0.70 5.22
N LEU A 283 -6.62 -1.67 6.12
CA LEU A 283 -7.77 -2.03 6.94
C LEU A 283 -8.20 -0.87 7.84
N ARG A 284 -7.24 -0.22 8.52
CA ARG A 284 -7.52 0.98 9.32
C ARG A 284 -8.12 2.11 8.48
N ALA A 285 -7.61 2.36 7.29
CA ALA A 285 -8.19 3.36 6.38
C ALA A 285 -9.60 3.00 5.92
N THR A 286 -9.92 1.71 5.79
CA THR A 286 -11.26 1.23 5.43
C THR A 286 -12.22 1.40 6.62
N LEU A 287 -11.82 0.99 7.82
CA LEU A 287 -12.57 1.17 9.06
C LEU A 287 -12.82 2.64 9.39
N ALA A 288 -11.84 3.49 9.13
CA ALA A 288 -11.97 4.94 9.26
C ALA A 288 -13.07 5.58 8.39
N ALA A 289 -13.59 4.86 7.39
CA ALA A 289 -14.76 5.30 6.64
C ALA A 289 -16.09 5.01 7.34
N ARG A 290 -16.06 4.31 8.49
CA ARG A 290 -17.20 3.84 9.27
C ARG A 290 -17.02 4.17 10.75
N PRO A 291 -17.01 5.46 11.14
CA PRO A 291 -16.78 5.85 12.52
C PRO A 291 -17.71 5.12 13.51
N GLU A 292 -18.96 4.89 13.15
CA GLU A 292 -19.97 4.22 13.99
C GLU A 292 -19.60 2.77 14.28
N ALA A 293 -19.11 2.03 13.27
CA ALA A 293 -18.68 0.64 13.44
C ALA A 293 -17.41 0.56 14.31
N VAL A 294 -16.49 1.52 14.15
CA VAL A 294 -15.28 1.61 14.98
C VAL A 294 -15.65 1.91 16.43
N LEU A 295 -16.54 2.87 16.69
CA LEU A 295 -17.00 3.19 18.03
C LEU A 295 -17.68 1.98 18.69
N SER A 296 -18.61 1.33 18.00
CA SER A 296 -19.31 0.15 18.52
C SER A 296 -18.33 -0.97 18.88
N ALA A 297 -17.32 -1.21 18.04
CA ALA A 297 -16.31 -2.23 18.31
C ALA A 297 -15.39 -1.84 19.48
N LEU A 298 -15.01 -0.55 19.59
CA LEU A 298 -14.18 -0.03 20.67
C LEU A 298 -14.85 -0.19 22.04
N LEU A 299 -16.12 0.20 22.14
CA LEU A 299 -16.87 0.15 23.40
C LEU A 299 -17.10 -1.28 23.90
N GLY A 300 -16.97 -2.28 23.01
CA GLY A 300 -17.04 -3.70 23.36
C GLY A 300 -15.71 -4.33 23.79
N LEU A 301 -14.60 -3.57 23.82
CA LEU A 301 -13.29 -4.10 24.19
C LEU A 301 -13.14 -4.21 25.72
N ASP A 302 -12.50 -5.28 26.17
CA ASP A 302 -11.92 -5.38 27.50
C ASP A 302 -10.68 -4.47 27.63
N ALA A 303 -10.39 -3.98 28.84
CA ALA A 303 -9.21 -3.14 29.11
C ALA A 303 -9.06 -1.96 28.11
N LEU A 304 -10.17 -1.30 27.78
CA LEU A 304 -10.25 -0.23 26.78
C LEU A 304 -9.21 0.87 27.02
N HIS A 305 -8.97 1.24 28.27
CA HIS A 305 -7.94 2.21 28.63
C HIS A 305 -6.54 1.72 28.23
N ALA A 306 -6.14 0.52 28.64
CA ALA A 306 -4.82 -0.04 28.32
C ALA A 306 -4.62 -0.19 26.80
N ARG A 307 -5.66 -0.61 26.07
CA ARG A 307 -5.66 -0.68 24.59
C ARG A 307 -5.50 0.69 23.95
N THR A 308 -6.18 1.70 24.49
CA THR A 308 -6.07 3.10 24.05
C THR A 308 -4.65 3.65 24.28
N GLN A 309 -4.06 3.39 25.45
CA GLN A 309 -2.69 3.78 25.78
C GLN A 309 -1.64 3.13 24.88
N ASP A 310 -1.80 1.85 24.60
CA ASP A 310 -0.92 1.14 23.67
C ASP A 310 -1.09 1.65 22.22
N ALA A 311 -2.33 1.87 21.78
CA ALA A 311 -2.62 2.43 20.46
C ALA A 311 -2.00 3.83 20.27
N ALA A 312 -2.12 4.68 21.28
CA ALA A 312 -1.50 6.00 21.34
C ALA A 312 0.03 5.90 21.27
N GLY A 313 0.64 4.97 22.00
CA GLY A 313 2.08 4.73 21.94
C GLY A 313 2.55 4.26 20.56
N ARG A 314 1.82 3.34 19.92
CA ARG A 314 2.12 2.87 18.55
C ARG A 314 1.90 3.95 17.50
N TYR A 315 0.92 4.83 17.70
CA TYR A 315 0.72 6.01 16.87
C TYR A 315 1.90 6.98 17.03
N ALA A 316 2.24 7.34 18.27
CA ALA A 316 3.35 8.23 18.61
C ALA A 316 4.67 7.73 18.02
N TYR A 317 4.96 6.42 18.13
CA TYR A 317 6.16 5.82 17.53
C TYR A 317 6.20 6.02 16.01
N ALA A 318 5.08 5.80 15.33
CA ALA A 318 4.99 6.02 13.88
C ALA A 318 5.13 7.51 13.52
N TRP A 319 4.57 8.40 14.35
CA TRP A 319 4.65 9.83 14.18
C TRP A 319 6.08 10.35 14.35
N VAL A 320 6.75 10.08 15.47
CA VAL A 320 8.11 10.56 15.72
C VAL A 320 9.13 10.04 14.69
N ASN A 321 9.04 8.78 14.26
CA ASN A 321 9.91 8.24 13.21
C ASN A 321 9.69 8.92 11.85
N ARG A 322 8.45 9.34 11.58
CA ARG A 322 8.14 10.15 10.40
C ARG A 322 8.80 11.51 10.52
N GLU A 323 8.65 12.20 11.65
CA GLU A 323 9.25 13.53 11.83
C GLU A 323 10.77 13.49 11.77
N LEU A 324 11.41 12.46 12.33
CA LEU A 324 12.84 12.22 12.19
C LEU A 324 13.29 12.13 10.72
N THR A 325 12.45 11.54 9.85
CA THR A 325 12.76 11.43 8.42
C THR A 325 12.69 12.78 7.70
N PHE A 326 11.91 13.74 8.23
CA PHE A 326 11.65 15.04 7.60
C PHE A 326 12.27 16.23 8.35
N GLY A 327 13.21 15.97 9.27
CA GLY A 327 13.95 17.03 9.97
C GLY A 327 13.22 17.63 11.18
N LEU A 328 12.33 16.88 11.83
CA LEU A 328 11.60 17.25 13.04
C LEU A 328 10.68 18.47 12.90
N SER A 329 10.20 18.77 11.69
CA SER A 329 9.14 19.77 11.53
C SER A 329 7.83 19.19 12.07
N MET A 330 7.33 19.62 13.23
CA MET A 330 6.05 19.16 13.81
C MET A 330 4.83 19.69 13.04
N GLY A 331 4.89 19.64 11.69
CA GLY A 331 3.87 20.11 10.78
C GLY A 331 2.60 19.26 10.84
N HIS A 332 1.48 19.93 10.60
CA HIS A 332 0.14 19.42 10.89
C HIS A 332 -0.36 18.27 10.01
N ALA A 333 0.43 17.74 9.06
CA ALA A 333 -0.09 16.84 8.04
C ALA A 333 0.21 15.35 8.29
N PRO A 334 -0.65 14.58 8.98
CA PRO A 334 -0.56 13.13 8.97
C PRO A 334 -0.75 12.58 7.56
N ARG A 335 0.32 12.02 6.98
CA ARG A 335 0.23 11.28 5.72
C ARG A 335 -0.52 9.96 5.95
N VAL A 336 -1.77 9.94 5.49
CA VAL A 336 -2.67 8.81 5.69
C VAL A 336 -2.57 7.84 4.53
N THR A 337 -2.70 6.55 4.83
CA THR A 337 -2.87 5.55 3.78
C THR A 337 -4.23 5.78 3.16
N PRO A 338 -4.34 6.13 1.87
CA PRO A 338 -5.63 6.42 1.25
C PRO A 338 -6.52 5.19 1.35
N ARG A 339 -7.83 5.40 1.45
CA ARG A 339 -8.83 4.32 1.52
C ARG A 339 -8.62 3.32 0.38
N CYS A 340 -8.98 2.07 0.63
CA CYS A 340 -9.16 1.11 -0.45
C CYS A 340 -10.43 1.49 -1.21
N VAL A 341 -10.27 2.29 -2.26
CA VAL A 341 -11.34 2.48 -3.24
C VAL A 341 -11.24 1.28 -4.17
N ALA A 342 -12.32 0.50 -4.27
CA ALA A 342 -12.42 -0.48 -5.35
C ALA A 342 -12.13 0.26 -6.65
N PRO A 343 -11.31 -0.28 -7.58
CA PRO A 343 -11.22 0.34 -8.89
C PRO A 343 -12.66 0.47 -9.41
N ASP A 344 -13.07 1.68 -9.77
CA ASP A 344 -14.43 1.92 -10.25
C ASP A 344 -14.73 0.86 -11.31
N PRO A 345 -15.86 0.13 -11.21
CA PRO A 345 -16.27 -0.72 -12.30
C PRO A 345 -16.26 0.16 -13.55
N LEU A 346 -15.63 -0.33 -14.62
CA LEU A 346 -15.81 0.31 -15.92
C LEU A 346 -17.33 0.44 -16.10
N PRO A 347 -17.87 1.66 -16.29
CA PRO A 347 -19.31 1.83 -16.42
C PRO A 347 -19.82 0.80 -17.44
N GLU A 348 -20.84 0.03 -17.05
CA GLU A 348 -21.54 -0.81 -18.02
C GLU A 348 -22.10 0.13 -19.09
N GLY A 349 -21.69 -0.07 -20.34
CA GLY A 349 -22.01 0.87 -21.42
C GLY A 349 -21.03 2.03 -21.61
N ALA A 350 -19.80 1.94 -21.11
CA ALA A 350 -18.69 2.70 -21.70
C ALA A 350 -18.41 2.18 -23.13
N THR A 351 -19.36 2.41 -24.03
CA THR A 351 -19.18 2.32 -25.47
C THR A 351 -18.27 3.46 -25.93
N ASP A 352 -17.58 3.24 -27.06
CA ASP A 352 -16.55 4.09 -27.67
C ASP A 352 -17.00 5.51 -28.11
N ALA A 353 -18.10 6.04 -27.59
CA ALA A 353 -18.64 7.37 -27.86
C ALA A 353 -19.41 7.84 -26.60
N ASP A 354 -19.21 8.99 -25.95
CA ASP A 354 -18.76 10.36 -26.31
C ASP A 354 -18.58 11.15 -24.96
N PRO A 355 -17.93 12.34 -24.81
CA PRO A 355 -17.31 13.23 -25.78
C PRO A 355 -15.78 13.18 -25.78
N ALA A 356 -15.21 13.05 -26.98
CA ALA A 356 -13.84 13.35 -27.40
C ALA A 356 -12.83 13.60 -26.26
N MET A 357 -12.28 12.53 -25.69
CA MET A 357 -10.94 12.64 -25.11
C MET A 357 -10.03 13.06 -26.26
N SER A 358 -9.58 14.31 -26.26
CA SER A 358 -8.70 14.79 -27.32
C SER A 358 -7.41 13.99 -27.26
N ILE A 359 -7.23 13.08 -28.21
CA ILE A 359 -6.02 12.28 -28.33
C ILE A 359 -4.80 13.22 -28.44
N ASP A 360 -4.98 14.41 -29.01
CA ASP A 360 -3.95 15.44 -29.11
C ASP A 360 -3.58 16.06 -27.75
N GLU A 361 -4.54 16.26 -26.85
CA GLU A 361 -4.25 16.70 -25.47
C GLU A 361 -3.55 15.58 -24.68
N ALA A 362 -3.91 14.32 -24.92
CA ALA A 362 -3.20 13.17 -24.37
C ALA A 362 -1.76 13.09 -24.91
N LYS A 363 -1.54 13.34 -26.22
CA LYS A 363 -0.20 13.46 -26.84
C LYS A 363 0.63 14.54 -26.15
N GLY A 364 0.08 15.74 -25.98
CA GLY A 364 0.75 16.85 -25.32
C GLY A 364 1.13 16.55 -23.87
N TRP A 365 0.25 15.90 -23.12
CA TRP A 365 0.54 15.48 -21.75
C TRP A 365 1.58 14.34 -21.68
N VAL A 366 1.51 13.33 -22.55
CA VAL A 366 2.53 12.26 -22.64
C VAL A 366 3.91 12.85 -22.97
N LEU A 367 3.97 13.83 -23.87
CA LEU A 367 5.19 14.53 -24.20
C LEU A 367 5.76 15.29 -22.98
N LEU A 368 4.91 15.97 -22.21
CA LEU A 368 5.31 16.60 -20.94
C LEU A 368 5.88 15.57 -19.94
N VAL A 369 5.24 14.42 -19.79
CA VAL A 369 5.72 13.32 -18.94
C VAL A 369 7.12 12.85 -19.37
N ILE A 370 7.36 12.74 -20.69
CA ILE A 370 8.66 12.35 -21.23
C ILE A 370 9.72 13.42 -20.91
N PHE A 371 9.41 14.70 -21.11
CA PHE A 371 10.33 15.80 -20.77
C PHE A 371 10.67 15.84 -19.28
N ARG A 372 9.74 15.45 -18.40
CA ARG A 372 9.98 15.32 -16.96
C ARG A 372 10.76 14.06 -16.56
N GLY A 373 11.15 13.21 -17.52
CA GLY A 373 11.88 11.97 -17.23
C GLY A 373 11.01 10.93 -16.52
N ARG A 374 9.71 10.89 -16.85
CA ARG A 374 8.72 10.04 -16.18
C ARG A 374 8.06 9.02 -17.12
N LEU A 375 8.64 8.75 -18.28
CA LEU A 375 8.15 7.69 -19.20
C LEU A 375 8.02 6.33 -18.50
N GLY A 376 8.99 5.93 -17.68
CA GLY A 376 8.90 4.69 -16.89
C GLY A 376 7.80 4.71 -15.81
N HIS A 377 7.39 5.89 -15.33
CA HIS A 377 6.26 6.02 -14.41
C HIS A 377 4.92 5.95 -15.16
N LEU A 378 4.82 6.60 -16.32
CA LEU A 378 3.67 6.51 -17.20
C LEU A 378 3.41 5.08 -17.67
N TRP A 379 4.44 4.38 -18.12
CA TRP A 379 4.32 2.98 -18.52
C TRP A 379 3.80 2.10 -17.37
N ARG A 380 4.40 2.21 -16.18
CA ARG A 380 3.93 1.49 -14.99
C ARG A 380 2.52 1.88 -14.60
N TRP A 381 2.17 3.16 -14.67
CA TRP A 381 0.85 3.63 -14.32
C TRP A 381 -0.22 3.14 -15.30
N VAL A 382 0.03 3.20 -16.61
CA VAL A 382 -0.88 2.76 -17.68
C VAL A 382 -1.12 1.25 -17.64
N TYR A 383 -0.05 0.46 -17.61
CA TYR A 383 -0.18 -0.99 -17.75
C TYR A 383 -0.35 -1.71 -16.42
N GLU A 384 0.20 -1.17 -15.33
CA GLU A 384 0.21 -1.81 -14.00
C GLU A 384 -0.76 -1.13 -13.02
N GLY A 385 -1.32 0.05 -13.35
CA GLY A 385 -2.30 0.75 -12.51
C GLY A 385 -1.73 1.32 -11.21
N THR A 386 -0.41 1.31 -11.04
CA THR A 386 0.26 1.82 -9.84
C THR A 386 0.96 3.14 -10.14
N THR A 387 0.91 4.10 -9.21
CA THR A 387 1.71 5.33 -9.31
C THR A 387 3.18 5.10 -8.93
N GLY A 388 3.53 3.86 -8.55
CA GLY A 388 4.90 3.36 -8.36
C GLY A 388 5.65 3.92 -7.16
N ASP A 389 5.81 5.24 -7.09
CA ASP A 389 6.77 5.89 -6.22
C ASP A 389 6.20 7.19 -5.61
N ARG A 390 6.77 7.62 -4.47
CA ARG A 390 6.46 8.91 -3.83
C ARG A 390 7.14 10.04 -4.59
N ASP A 391 6.80 10.19 -5.86
CA ASP A 391 7.38 11.16 -6.75
C ASP A 391 6.45 12.39 -6.83
N SER A 392 6.90 13.52 -6.29
CA SER A 392 6.14 14.78 -6.27
C SER A 392 5.91 15.34 -7.68
N VAL A 393 6.84 15.09 -8.61
CA VAL A 393 6.73 15.47 -10.03
C VAL A 393 5.65 14.64 -10.70
N TRP A 394 5.62 13.33 -10.47
CA TRP A 394 4.56 12.44 -10.93
C TRP A 394 3.20 12.80 -10.34
N GLY A 395 3.16 13.18 -9.06
CA GLY A 395 1.95 13.67 -8.40
C GLY A 395 1.42 14.96 -9.03
N ALA A 396 2.29 15.90 -9.41
CA ALA A 396 1.92 17.12 -10.12
C ALA A 396 1.41 16.82 -11.54
N LEU A 397 2.10 15.95 -12.28
CA LEU A 397 1.72 15.45 -13.61
C LEU A 397 0.32 14.85 -13.64
N LEU A 398 -0.06 14.14 -12.58
CA LEU A 398 -1.38 13.54 -12.46
C LEU A 398 -2.44 14.51 -11.90
N LYS A 399 -2.10 15.67 -11.35
CA LYS A 399 -3.07 16.58 -10.70
C LYS A 399 -3.17 17.93 -11.40
N SER A 400 -2.27 18.85 -11.07
CA SER A 400 -2.29 20.23 -11.54
C SER A 400 -1.86 20.37 -12.99
N GLU A 401 -0.97 19.49 -13.46
CA GLU A 401 -0.42 19.51 -14.81
C GLU A 401 -1.24 18.64 -15.80
N LEU A 402 -2.21 17.85 -15.32
CA LEU A 402 -3.13 17.11 -16.19
C LEU A 402 -4.18 18.06 -16.79
N PRO A 403 -4.37 18.10 -18.12
CA PRO A 403 -5.40 18.91 -18.78
C PRO A 403 -6.79 18.68 -18.19
N PRO A 404 -7.62 19.74 -18.00
CA PRO A 404 -8.95 19.60 -17.41
C PRO A 404 -9.86 18.59 -18.12
N SER A 405 -9.77 18.51 -19.44
CA SER A 405 -10.47 17.54 -20.30
C SER A 405 -10.09 16.07 -20.03
N LEU A 406 -8.87 15.84 -19.53
CA LEU A 406 -8.37 14.51 -19.16
C LEU A 406 -8.55 14.22 -17.65
N ARG A 407 -9.12 15.15 -16.88
CA ARG A 407 -9.38 14.94 -15.45
C ARG A 407 -10.67 14.17 -15.25
N GLU A 408 -10.53 12.97 -14.69
CA GLU A 408 -11.64 12.20 -14.19
C GLU A 408 -11.82 12.40 -12.67
N PRO A 409 -13.06 12.32 -12.15
CA PRO A 409 -13.28 12.13 -10.73
C PRO A 409 -12.66 10.77 -10.29
N GLY A 410 -12.01 10.76 -9.13
CA GLY A 410 -11.37 9.56 -8.56
C GLY A 410 -9.84 9.52 -8.65
N LEU A 411 -9.22 8.72 -7.78
CA LEU A 411 -7.75 8.69 -7.61
C LEU A 411 -7.01 7.96 -8.75
N HIS A 412 -7.70 7.10 -9.50
CA HIS A 412 -7.08 6.12 -10.41
C HIS A 412 -7.28 6.39 -11.90
N ARG A 413 -8.14 7.35 -12.28
CA ARG A 413 -8.42 7.78 -13.66
C ARG A 413 -8.54 6.61 -14.64
N PRO A 414 -9.48 5.69 -14.39
CA PRO A 414 -9.55 4.42 -15.09
C PRO A 414 -9.74 4.57 -16.62
N ARG A 415 -10.43 5.63 -17.10
CA ARG A 415 -10.69 5.80 -18.54
C ARG A 415 -9.45 6.28 -19.28
N LEU A 416 -8.79 7.34 -18.82
CA LEU A 416 -7.51 7.82 -19.33
C LEU A 416 -6.46 6.70 -19.34
N ARG A 417 -6.44 5.88 -18.30
CA ARG A 417 -5.56 4.73 -18.24
C ARG A 417 -5.88 3.69 -19.30
N GLN A 418 -7.16 3.41 -19.56
CA GLN A 418 -7.59 2.47 -20.59
C GLN A 418 -7.29 2.99 -21.99
N THR A 419 -7.61 4.25 -22.28
CA THR A 419 -7.30 4.90 -23.56
C THR A 419 -5.81 4.89 -23.81
N LEU A 420 -4.99 5.33 -22.85
CA LEU A 420 -3.54 5.23 -22.98
C LEU A 420 -3.06 3.78 -23.07
N ARG A 421 -3.74 2.80 -22.49
CA ARG A 421 -3.32 1.40 -22.64
C ARG A 421 -3.50 0.91 -24.08
N ALA A 422 -4.50 1.40 -24.80
CA ALA A 422 -4.71 1.10 -26.22
C ALA A 422 -3.79 1.94 -27.12
N GLU A 423 -3.70 3.24 -26.85
CA GLU A 423 -3.11 4.23 -27.77
C GLU A 423 -1.63 4.54 -27.47
N LEU A 424 -1.12 4.29 -26.25
CA LEU A 424 0.23 4.72 -25.85
C LEU A 424 1.35 4.21 -26.78
N PRO A 425 1.34 2.98 -27.30
CA PRO A 425 2.35 2.54 -28.26
C PRO A 425 2.37 3.41 -29.53
N GLU A 426 1.19 3.69 -30.11
CA GLU A 426 1.04 4.51 -31.32
C GLU A 426 1.36 5.98 -31.04
N LEU A 427 0.91 6.51 -29.91
CA LEU A 427 1.26 7.85 -29.42
C LEU A 427 2.79 8.01 -29.26
N LEU A 428 3.47 7.01 -28.70
CA LEU A 428 4.92 7.05 -28.54
C LEU A 428 5.65 6.96 -29.88
N TRP A 429 5.09 6.24 -30.85
CA TRP A 429 5.59 6.16 -32.22
C TRP A 429 5.45 7.50 -32.97
N GLU A 430 4.27 8.12 -32.90
CA GLU A 430 4.03 9.44 -33.48
C GLU A 430 4.87 10.55 -32.84
N LEU A 431 5.20 10.41 -31.55
CA LEU A 431 6.09 11.34 -30.85
C LEU A 431 7.57 11.08 -31.19
N GLU A 432 7.94 9.94 -31.78
CA GLU A 432 9.34 9.60 -32.08
C GLU A 432 10.04 10.65 -32.98
N PRO A 433 9.46 11.15 -34.08
CA PRO A 433 10.07 12.21 -34.90
C PRO A 433 10.34 13.50 -34.11
N VAL A 434 9.43 13.85 -33.19
CA VAL A 434 9.59 15.01 -32.29
C VAL A 434 10.75 14.75 -31.33
N LEU A 435 10.78 13.59 -30.68
CA LEU A 435 11.85 13.20 -29.75
C LEU A 435 13.21 13.08 -30.44
N ASN A 436 13.27 12.59 -31.68
CA ASN A 436 14.48 12.50 -32.50
C ASN A 436 15.00 13.89 -32.90
N THR A 437 14.11 14.79 -33.29
CA THR A 437 14.44 16.20 -33.56
C THR A 437 15.05 16.87 -32.32
N TRP A 438 14.58 16.50 -31.13
CA TRP A 438 15.08 17.01 -29.85
C TRP A 438 16.41 16.40 -29.41
N ALA A 439 16.56 15.08 -29.52
CA ALA A 439 17.76 14.35 -29.10
C ALA A 439 19.00 14.71 -29.95
N ASN A 440 18.80 15.25 -31.15
CA ASN A 440 19.86 15.59 -32.09
C ASN A 440 20.12 17.12 -32.20
N GLN A 441 19.50 17.95 -31.35
CA GLN A 441 19.71 19.40 -31.36
C GLN A 441 20.97 19.81 -30.59
N ASP A 442 21.69 20.80 -31.12
CA ASP A 442 22.83 21.42 -30.45
C ASP A 442 22.37 22.18 -29.18
N LEU A 443 22.96 21.80 -28.04
CA LEU A 443 22.56 22.21 -26.69
C LEU A 443 23.26 23.47 -26.20
N SER A 444 24.07 24.09 -27.07
CA SER A 444 24.86 25.29 -26.78
C SER A 444 24.00 26.52 -26.40
N GLU A 445 22.68 26.52 -26.65
CA GLU A 445 21.79 27.66 -26.36
C GLU A 445 20.47 27.30 -25.63
N PRO A 446 20.46 27.20 -24.29
CA PRO A 446 19.30 26.83 -23.48
C PRO A 446 18.04 27.71 -23.65
N ARG A 447 18.21 28.98 -24.06
CA ARG A 447 17.09 29.93 -24.27
C ARG A 447 16.30 29.63 -25.54
N ARG A 448 16.95 29.18 -26.62
CA ARG A 448 16.29 28.78 -27.88
C ARG A 448 15.56 27.44 -27.73
N VAL A 449 16.14 26.52 -26.96
CA VAL A 449 15.52 25.24 -26.57
C VAL A 449 14.20 25.50 -25.85
N LYS A 450 14.19 26.36 -24.82
CA LYS A 450 12.97 26.77 -24.10
C LYS A 450 11.89 27.35 -25.01
N ALA A 451 12.24 28.29 -25.89
CA ALA A 451 11.26 28.93 -26.80
C ALA A 451 10.64 27.92 -27.78
N ARG A 452 11.41 26.91 -28.22
CA ARG A 452 10.92 25.84 -29.10
C ARG A 452 10.09 24.78 -28.37
N VAL A 453 10.45 24.40 -27.13
CA VAL A 453 9.58 23.57 -26.25
C VAL A 453 8.22 24.24 -26.14
N LEU A 454 8.23 25.53 -25.78
CA LEU A 454 7.01 26.29 -25.56
C LEU A 454 6.20 26.37 -26.84
N LYS A 455 6.82 26.60 -28.00
CA LYS A 455 6.11 26.65 -29.30
C LYS A 455 5.47 25.31 -29.68
N LEU A 456 6.15 24.19 -29.44
CA LEU A 456 5.69 22.85 -29.81
C LEU A 456 4.63 22.31 -28.83
N LEU A 457 4.78 22.63 -27.55
CA LEU A 457 3.75 22.42 -26.53
C LEU A 457 2.57 23.37 -26.78
N GLN A 458 2.76 24.63 -27.17
CA GLN A 458 1.67 25.55 -27.49
C GLN A 458 0.88 25.13 -28.74
N SER A 459 1.50 24.43 -29.70
CA SER A 459 0.78 23.84 -30.84
C SER A 459 0.02 22.56 -30.49
N THR A 460 0.20 22.00 -29.29
CA THR A 460 -0.41 20.73 -28.83
C THR A 460 -1.07 20.80 -27.45
N ALA A 461 -1.08 21.97 -26.79
CA ALA A 461 -1.55 22.14 -25.41
C ALA A 461 -2.82 23.00 -25.33
N PRO A 462 -3.68 22.76 -24.34
CA PRO A 462 -4.79 23.64 -24.04
C PRO A 462 -4.29 25.00 -23.51
N THR A 463 -5.01 26.05 -23.85
CA THR A 463 -4.72 27.44 -23.51
C THR A 463 -4.59 27.65 -21.98
N GLY A 464 -3.48 28.25 -21.53
CA GLY A 464 -3.39 28.89 -20.20
C GLY A 464 -2.44 28.28 -19.16
N GLN A 465 -1.70 27.20 -19.43
CA GLN A 465 -0.80 26.59 -18.44
C GLN A 465 0.60 27.23 -18.40
N ARG A 466 1.16 27.49 -17.19
CA ARG A 466 2.53 28.00 -16.99
C ARG A 466 3.54 26.86 -16.89
N TRP A 467 4.47 26.81 -17.83
CA TRP A 467 5.54 25.81 -17.93
C TRP A 467 6.75 26.18 -17.05
N PRO A 468 7.51 25.19 -16.53
CA PRO A 468 8.56 25.42 -15.55
C PRO A 468 9.72 26.28 -16.09
N ALA A 469 10.22 27.19 -15.25
CA ALA A 469 11.26 28.14 -15.61
C ALA A 469 12.72 27.60 -15.55
N ARG A 470 12.94 26.38 -15.02
CA ARG A 470 14.27 25.78 -14.79
C ARG A 470 14.28 24.27 -15.17
N GLY A 471 15.46 23.72 -15.53
CA GLY A 471 15.66 22.26 -15.76
C GLY A 471 15.75 21.78 -17.22
N TYR A 472 16.02 22.65 -18.19
CA TYR A 472 15.96 22.30 -19.63
C TYR A 472 17.04 21.30 -20.08
N VAL A 473 18.24 21.33 -19.50
CA VAL A 473 19.33 20.38 -19.82
C VAL A 473 18.96 18.95 -19.36
N GLU A 474 18.37 18.81 -18.18
CA GLU A 474 17.85 17.55 -17.66
C GLU A 474 16.72 17.01 -18.54
N SER A 475 15.87 17.90 -19.08
CA SER A 475 14.78 17.52 -19.99
C SER A 475 15.27 16.91 -21.30
N VAL A 476 16.42 17.35 -21.81
CA VAL A 476 17.03 16.73 -23.01
C VAL A 476 17.62 15.36 -22.69
N GLN A 477 18.30 15.21 -21.55
CA GLN A 477 18.79 13.91 -21.11
C GLN A 477 17.63 12.91 -20.95
N HIS A 478 16.51 13.35 -20.39
CA HIS A 478 15.29 12.54 -20.31
C HIS A 478 14.73 12.13 -21.67
N VAL A 479 14.79 13.01 -22.68
CA VAL A 479 14.37 12.69 -24.06
C VAL A 479 15.32 11.69 -24.71
N ILE A 480 16.63 11.84 -24.51
CA ILE A 480 17.64 10.87 -24.99
C ILE A 480 17.40 9.50 -24.35
N ASP A 481 17.14 9.46 -23.04
CA ASP A 481 16.87 8.22 -22.31
C ASP A 481 15.53 7.59 -22.72
N ALA A 482 14.49 8.41 -22.92
CA ALA A 482 13.21 7.97 -23.46
C ALA A 482 13.37 7.38 -24.87
N ARG A 483 14.12 8.03 -25.77
CA ARG A 483 14.44 7.51 -27.11
C ARG A 483 15.17 6.17 -27.03
N ARG A 484 16.20 6.05 -26.19
CA ARG A 484 16.93 4.78 -25.99
C ARG A 484 15.99 3.69 -25.47
N GLN A 485 15.06 4.05 -24.58
CA GLN A 485 14.06 3.14 -24.04
C GLN A 485 13.04 2.70 -25.09
N LEU A 486 12.54 3.64 -25.92
CA LEU A 486 11.65 3.36 -27.06
C LEU A 486 12.33 2.46 -28.09
N GLN A 487 13.59 2.72 -28.44
CA GLN A 487 14.38 1.89 -29.36
C GLN A 487 14.68 0.48 -28.82
N ARG A 488 14.75 0.33 -27.49
CA ARG A 488 14.83 -1.00 -26.85
C ARG A 488 13.48 -1.69 -26.90
N TRP A 489 12.39 -0.96 -26.64
CA TRP A 489 11.03 -1.50 -26.68
C TRP A 489 10.59 -1.89 -28.08
N SER A 490 10.89 -1.10 -29.11
CA SER A 490 10.56 -1.42 -30.50
C SER A 490 11.21 -2.73 -30.97
N ARG A 491 12.44 -3.02 -30.52
CA ARG A 491 13.11 -4.31 -30.76
C ARG A 491 12.42 -5.50 -30.08
N HIS A 492 11.66 -5.26 -29.01
CA HIS A 492 10.92 -6.29 -28.27
C HIS A 492 9.42 -6.35 -28.60
N LEU A 493 8.86 -5.27 -29.17
CA LEU A 493 7.45 -5.14 -29.57
C LEU A 493 7.23 -5.38 -31.08
N ALA A 494 8.30 -5.52 -31.86
CA ALA A 494 8.25 -5.87 -33.29
C ALA A 494 7.41 -7.11 -33.67
N PRO A 495 7.13 -8.12 -32.82
CA PRO A 495 6.23 -9.21 -33.20
C PRO A 495 4.74 -8.88 -33.02
N VAL A 496 4.37 -7.71 -32.48
CA VAL A 496 2.98 -7.41 -32.03
C VAL A 496 2.34 -6.23 -32.76
N LEU A 497 3.10 -5.44 -33.52
CA LEU A 497 2.54 -4.37 -34.36
C LEU A 497 2.50 -4.83 -35.81
N PRO A 498 1.37 -4.68 -36.53
CA PRO A 498 1.33 -4.93 -37.96
C PRO A 498 2.32 -3.98 -38.65
N SER A 499 3.15 -4.53 -39.53
CA SER A 499 3.93 -3.72 -40.46
C SER A 499 2.97 -2.93 -41.37
N PRO A 500 3.38 -1.73 -41.84
CA PRO A 500 2.51 -0.83 -42.60
C PRO A 500 1.89 -1.46 -43.85
#